data_AF-A0A418WFY4-F1
#
_entry.id   AF-A0A418WFY4-F1
#
_cell.length_a   1.000
_cell.length_b   1.000
_cell.length_c   1.000
_cell.angle_alpha   90.00
_cell.angle_beta   90.00
_cell.angle_gamma   90.00
#
_symmetry.space_group_name_H-M   'P 1'
#
loop_
_entity.id
_entity.type
_entity.pdbx_description
1 polymer ?
#
loop_
_entity_poly.entity_id
_entity_poly.type
_entity_poly.pdbx_seq_one_letter_code
_entity_poly.pdbx_strand_id
1 'polypeptide(L)'
;MIKTFFRFPYLHRLLRELLRDADTRNARELNEFFTKPVLDAQIAMIQAGVERGDLRPIDPMVFYFAVNGVCDHLFADANAMKGLFGIKRLDEATCARYAEQAADLLMNGFRNRSDQEPSPPFRGERVG
;
A
#
# COMPACT_ATOMS: atom_id res chain seq x y z
N MET A 1 -4.16 6.46 -2.76
CA MET A 1 -4.31 5.19 -3.52
C MET A 1 -5.75 4.66 -3.50
N ILE A 2 -6.37 4.49 -2.34
CA ILE A 2 -7.73 3.91 -2.22
C ILE A 2 -8.78 4.63 -3.08
N LYS A 3 -8.85 5.97 -3.07
CA LYS A 3 -9.80 6.73 -3.91
C LYS A 3 -9.57 6.54 -5.41
N THR A 4 -8.31 6.45 -5.85
CA THR A 4 -7.94 6.24 -7.25
C THR A 4 -8.37 4.85 -7.73
N PHE A 5 -8.09 3.83 -6.92
CA PHE A 5 -8.51 2.46 -7.22
C PHE A 5 -10.00 2.22 -7.03
N PHE A 6 -10.67 2.99 -6.16
CA PHE A 6 -12.13 2.99 -6.10
C PHE A 6 -12.76 3.54 -7.38
N ARG A 7 -12.21 4.64 -7.92
CA ARG A 7 -12.71 5.22 -9.17
C ARG A 7 -12.40 4.35 -10.39
N PHE A 8 -11.30 3.60 -10.34
CA PHE A 8 -10.90 2.66 -11.39
C PHE A 8 -10.54 1.28 -10.81
N PRO A 9 -11.51 0.45 -10.38
CA PRO A 9 -11.24 -0.85 -9.73
C PRO A 9 -10.50 -1.82 -10.66
N TYR A 10 -10.78 -1.70 -11.96
CA TYR A 10 -10.15 -2.49 -13.01
C TYR A 10 -8.69 -2.13 -13.24
N LEU A 11 -8.30 -0.87 -13.01
CA LEU A 11 -6.90 -0.44 -13.11
C LEU A 11 -6.04 -1.21 -12.11
N HIS A 12 -6.57 -1.42 -10.91
CA HIS A 12 -5.86 -2.14 -9.88
C HIS A 12 -5.73 -3.65 -10.18
N ARG A 13 -6.78 -4.29 -10.72
CA ARG A 13 -6.69 -5.69 -11.18
C ARG A 13 -5.77 -5.85 -12.39
N LEU A 14 -5.87 -4.96 -13.36
CA LEU A 14 -5.03 -4.97 -14.55
C LEU A 14 -3.56 -4.78 -14.19
N LEU A 15 -3.25 -3.83 -13.31
CA LEU A 15 -1.89 -3.60 -12.83
C LEU A 15 -1.34 -4.86 -12.14
N ARG A 16 -2.13 -5.52 -11.28
CA ARG A 16 -1.72 -6.78 -10.65
C ARG A 16 -1.48 -7.92 -11.65
N GLU A 17 -2.36 -8.09 -12.64
CA GLU A 17 -2.16 -9.12 -13.67
C GLU A 17 -0.92 -8.84 -14.53
N LEU A 18 -0.67 -7.59 -14.89
CA LEU A 18 0.50 -7.19 -15.66
C LEU A 18 1.81 -7.32 -14.87
N LEU A 19 1.77 -7.10 -13.55
CA LEU A 19 2.92 -7.24 -12.67
C LEU A 19 3.17 -8.68 -12.20
N ARG A 20 2.24 -9.61 -12.48
CA ARG A 20 2.38 -11.03 -12.10
C ARG A 20 3.55 -11.72 -12.82
N ASP A 21 3.86 -11.27 -14.03
CA ASP A 21 4.97 -11.76 -14.87
C ASP A 21 6.10 -10.73 -14.94
N ALA A 22 6.78 -10.56 -13.79
CA ALA A 22 7.81 -9.54 -13.57
C ALA A 22 9.02 -9.61 -14.52
N ASP A 23 9.22 -10.74 -15.21
CA ASP A 23 10.32 -10.96 -16.14
C ASP A 23 10.07 -10.42 -17.56
N THR A 24 8.85 -9.98 -17.86
CA THR A 24 8.54 -9.41 -19.18
C THR A 24 9.02 -7.97 -19.28
N ARG A 25 9.46 -7.55 -20.49
CA ARG A 25 9.85 -6.15 -20.78
C ARG A 25 8.75 -5.17 -20.36
N ASN A 26 7.50 -5.53 -20.61
CA ASN A 26 6.33 -4.72 -20.27
C ASN A 26 6.16 -4.55 -18.75
N ALA A 27 6.44 -5.58 -17.95
CA ALA A 27 6.40 -5.46 -16.48
C ALA A 27 7.50 -4.54 -15.94
N ARG A 28 8.69 -4.55 -16.54
CA ARG A 28 9.77 -3.62 -16.18
C ARG A 28 9.41 -2.17 -16.50
N GLU A 29 8.90 -1.92 -17.71
CA GLU A 29 8.44 -0.58 -18.12
C GLU A 29 7.30 -0.08 -17.23
N LEU A 30 6.33 -0.93 -16.87
CA LEU A 30 5.27 -0.57 -15.93
C LEU A 30 5.82 -0.25 -14.53
N ASN A 31 6.81 -1.03 -14.05
CA ASN A 31 7.43 -0.76 -12.77
C ASN A 31 8.18 0.58 -12.75
N GLU A 32 8.91 0.90 -13.80
CA GLU A 32 9.62 2.19 -13.92
C GLU A 32 8.66 3.36 -14.03
N PHE A 33 7.58 3.24 -14.78
CA PHE A 33 6.68 4.36 -15.08
C PHE A 33 5.60 4.58 -14.01
N PHE A 34 5.09 3.52 -13.38
CA PHE A 34 3.96 3.60 -12.45
C PHE A 34 4.32 3.26 -11.01
N THR A 35 5.03 2.16 -10.78
CA THR A 35 5.27 1.65 -9.43
C THR A 35 6.38 2.43 -8.71
N LYS A 36 7.49 2.69 -9.42
CA LYS A 36 8.68 3.35 -8.87
C LYS A 36 8.42 4.79 -8.40
N PRO A 37 7.72 5.65 -9.15
CA PRO A 37 7.44 7.01 -8.68
C PRO A 37 6.59 7.04 -7.41
N VAL A 38 5.65 6.09 -7.28
CA VAL A 38 4.82 5.95 -6.08
C VAL A 38 5.66 5.47 -4.90
N LEU A 39 6.53 4.49 -5.11
CA LEU A 39 7.46 4.02 -4.09
C LEU A 39 8.41 5.13 -3.62
N ASP A 40 9.03 5.85 -4.55
CA ASP A 40 9.97 6.94 -4.24
C ASP A 40 9.28 8.06 -3.43
N ALA A 41 8.04 8.42 -3.80
CA ALA A 41 7.24 9.38 -3.04
C ALA A 41 6.91 8.87 -1.62
N GLN A 42 6.55 7.58 -1.48
CA GLN A 42 6.29 6.98 -0.16
C GLN A 42 7.55 6.97 0.71
N ILE A 43 8.71 6.61 0.15
CA ILE A 43 10.00 6.62 0.86
C ILE A 43 10.30 8.03 1.37
N ALA A 44 10.17 9.05 0.52
CA ALA A 44 10.43 10.44 0.90
C ALA A 44 9.49 10.92 2.03
N MET A 45 8.21 10.55 1.98
CA MET A 45 7.24 10.90 3.03
C MET A 45 7.59 10.26 4.37
N ILE A 46 8.00 8.98 4.38
CA ILE A 46 8.41 8.28 5.60
C ILE A 46 9.68 8.90 6.17
N GLN A 47 10.70 9.10 5.34
CA GLN A 47 11.98 9.68 5.76
C GLN A 47 11.77 11.02 6.46
N ALA A 48 10.98 11.91 5.83
CA ALA A 48 10.65 13.20 6.43
C ALA A 48 9.88 13.06 7.76
N GLY A 49 9.00 12.06 7.91
CA GLY A 49 8.30 11.80 9.17
C GLY A 49 9.20 11.24 10.27
N VAL A 50 10.20 10.43 9.91
CA VAL A 50 11.21 9.91 10.84
C VAL A 50 12.16 11.04 11.28
N GLU A 51 12.61 11.88 10.35
CA GLU A 51 13.47 13.04 10.65
C GLU A 51 12.80 14.05 11.60
N ARG A 52 11.47 14.25 11.46
CA ARG A 52 10.68 15.08 12.37
C ARG A 52 10.39 14.42 13.73
N GLY A 53 10.66 13.12 13.87
CA GLY A 53 10.33 12.34 15.07
C GLY A 53 8.86 11.92 15.20
N ASP A 54 8.02 12.22 14.20
CA ASP A 54 6.60 11.86 14.15
C ASP A 54 6.41 10.34 13.99
N LEU A 55 7.30 9.72 13.21
CA LEU A 55 7.31 8.30 12.89
C LEU A 55 8.52 7.60 13.52
N ARG A 56 8.36 6.34 13.93
CA ARG A 56 9.49 5.51 14.33
C ARG A 56 10.36 5.17 13.11
N PRO A 57 11.63 4.79 13.29
CA PRO A 57 12.42 4.19 12.22
C PRO A 57 11.69 2.95 11.66
N ILE A 58 11.36 3.00 10.37
CA ILE A 58 10.59 1.97 9.67
C ILE A 58 11.36 1.60 8.41
N ASP A 59 11.42 0.31 8.14
CA ASP A 59 11.85 -0.20 6.84
C ASP A 59 10.84 0.23 5.76
N PRO A 60 11.26 1.02 4.75
CA PRO A 60 10.36 1.49 3.70
C PRO A 60 9.67 0.36 2.92
N MET A 61 10.31 -0.81 2.82
CA MET A 61 9.71 -1.98 2.17
C MET A 61 8.50 -2.50 2.96
N VAL A 62 8.63 -2.61 4.29
CA VAL A 62 7.54 -3.02 5.18
C VAL A 62 6.38 -2.03 5.09
N PHE A 63 6.68 -0.73 5.06
CA PHE A 63 5.65 0.30 4.88
C PHE A 63 4.92 0.15 3.54
N TYR A 64 5.67 0.00 2.45
CA TYR A 64 5.11 -0.18 1.11
C TYR A 64 4.17 -1.39 1.06
N PHE A 65 4.58 -2.53 1.60
CA PHE A 65 3.73 -3.72 1.65
C PHE A 65 2.50 -3.55 2.54
N ALA A 66 2.63 -2.87 3.69
CA ALA A 66 1.50 -2.62 4.57
C ALA A 66 0.44 -1.73 3.90
N VAL A 67 0.86 -0.62 3.28
CA VAL A 67 -0.05 0.29 2.57
C VAL A 67 -0.74 -0.41 1.41
N ASN A 68 0.02 -1.13 0.59
CA ASN A 68 -0.54 -1.85 -0.55
C ASN A 68 -1.44 -2.99 -0.10
N GLY A 69 -1.08 -3.78 0.91
CA GLY A 69 -1.90 -4.88 1.40
C GLY A 69 -3.28 -4.44 1.89
N VAL A 70 -3.33 -3.33 2.64
CA VAL A 70 -4.60 -2.72 3.08
C VAL A 70 -5.40 -2.21 1.89
N CYS A 71 -4.76 -1.54 0.93
CA CYS A 71 -5.45 -1.13 -0.30
C CYS A 71 -5.97 -2.34 -1.10
N ASP A 72 -5.19 -3.42 -1.17
CA ASP A 72 -5.44 -4.56 -2.04
C ASP A 72 -6.60 -5.41 -1.59
N HIS A 73 -6.66 -5.67 -0.29
CA HIS A 73 -7.67 -6.51 0.31
C HIS A 73 -9.08 -5.98 0.05
N LEU A 74 -9.27 -4.66 0.14
CA LEU A 74 -10.57 -4.02 -0.12
C LEU A 74 -11.11 -4.33 -1.53
N PHE A 75 -10.23 -4.38 -2.53
CA PHE A 75 -10.63 -4.56 -3.93
C PHE A 75 -10.56 -6.01 -4.41
N ALA A 76 -9.68 -6.84 -3.85
CA ALA A 76 -9.57 -8.25 -4.17
C ALA A 76 -10.83 -9.02 -3.75
N ASP A 77 -11.36 -8.70 -2.57
CA ASP A 77 -12.45 -9.45 -1.95
C ASP A 77 -13.82 -8.81 -2.11
N ALA A 78 -13.95 -7.78 -2.97
CA ALA A 78 -15.22 -7.10 -3.21
C ALA A 78 -16.36 -8.06 -3.62
N ASN A 79 -16.04 -9.20 -4.25
CA ASN A 79 -17.02 -10.27 -4.54
C ASN A 79 -17.31 -11.17 -3.33
N ALA A 80 -16.28 -11.54 -2.55
CA ALA A 80 -16.44 -12.33 -1.34
C ALA A 80 -17.26 -11.56 -0.27
N MET A 81 -17.05 -10.24 -0.17
CA MET A 81 -17.82 -9.38 0.74
C MET A 81 -19.32 -9.33 0.40
N LYS A 82 -19.71 -9.51 -0.88
CA LYS A 82 -21.13 -9.62 -1.24
C LYS A 82 -21.78 -10.85 -0.64
N GLY A 83 -21.06 -11.98 -0.66
CA GLY A 83 -21.53 -13.25 -0.11
C GLY A 83 -21.53 -13.28 1.41
N LEU A 84 -20.50 -12.72 2.05
CA LEU A 84 -20.32 -12.77 3.50
C LEU A 84 -21.14 -11.71 4.26
N PHE A 85 -21.27 -10.51 3.71
CA PHE A 85 -21.88 -9.36 4.39
C PHE A 85 -23.16 -8.86 3.72
N GLY A 86 -23.65 -9.54 2.66
CA GLY A 86 -24.90 -9.19 1.97
C GLY A 86 -24.86 -7.85 1.21
N ILE A 87 -23.67 -7.28 1.00
CA ILE A 87 -23.50 -5.96 0.39
C ILE A 87 -23.56 -6.11 -1.14
N LYS A 88 -24.49 -5.42 -1.82
CA LYS A 88 -24.62 -5.53 -3.29
C LYS A 88 -23.41 -4.98 -4.05
N ARG A 89 -22.80 -3.90 -3.53
CA ARG A 89 -21.63 -3.24 -4.11
C ARG A 89 -20.90 -2.46 -3.02
N LEU A 90 -19.58 -2.36 -3.16
CA LEU A 90 -18.78 -1.40 -2.41
C LEU A 90 -19.18 0.02 -2.86
N ASP A 91 -19.79 0.80 -1.97
CA ASP A 91 -20.17 2.18 -2.25
C ASP A 91 -19.08 3.16 -1.79
N GLU A 92 -19.22 4.43 -2.20
CA GLU A 92 -18.22 5.46 -1.90
C GLU A 92 -18.11 5.73 -0.40
N ALA A 93 -19.22 5.64 0.33
CA ALA A 93 -19.25 5.81 1.78
C ALA A 93 -18.44 4.70 2.49
N THR A 94 -18.58 3.45 2.06
CA THR A 94 -17.81 2.32 2.59
C THR A 94 -16.33 2.46 2.26
N CYS A 95 -15.99 2.89 1.05
CA CYS A 95 -14.61 3.15 0.68
C CYS A 95 -13.98 4.31 1.46
N ALA A 96 -14.72 5.39 1.70
CA ALA A 96 -14.26 6.51 2.51
C ALA A 96 -13.98 6.07 3.96
N ARG A 97 -14.92 5.35 4.57
CA ARG A 97 -14.75 4.79 5.93
C ARG A 97 -13.58 3.82 6.03
N TYR A 98 -13.41 2.95 5.03
CA TYR A 98 -12.27 2.04 4.99
C TYR A 98 -10.96 2.80 4.85
N ALA A 99 -10.90 3.83 4.00
CA ALA A 99 -9.71 4.64 3.82
C ALA A 99 -9.31 5.40 5.10
N GLU A 100 -10.29 5.92 5.83
CA GLU A 100 -10.09 6.55 7.13
C GLU A 100 -9.52 5.54 8.16
N GLN A 101 -10.14 4.37 8.28
CA GLN A 101 -9.66 3.33 9.19
C GLN A 101 -8.29 2.76 8.81
N ALA A 102 -8.03 2.61 7.51
CA ALA A 102 -6.71 2.23 7.00
C ALA A 102 -5.66 3.25 7.39
N ALA A 103 -5.97 4.55 7.24
CA ALA A 103 -5.06 5.62 7.63
C ALA A 103 -4.79 5.60 9.13
N ASP A 104 -5.83 5.50 9.96
CA ASP A 104 -5.68 5.44 11.42
C ASP A 104 -4.86 4.22 11.87
N LEU A 105 -5.13 3.05 11.30
CA LEU A 105 -4.41 1.82 11.63
C LEU A 105 -2.91 1.94 11.28
N LEU A 106 -2.61 2.42 10.06
CA LEU A 106 -1.23 2.57 9.60
C LEU A 106 -0.50 3.63 10.42
N MET A 107 -1.11 4.80 10.62
CA MET A 107 -0.50 5.91 11.37
C MET A 107 -0.22 5.51 12.83
N ASN A 108 -1.16 4.83 13.50
CA ASN A 108 -0.92 4.36 14.86
C ASN A 108 0.08 3.17 14.93
N GLY A 109 0.16 2.36 13.88
CA GLY A 109 1.16 1.30 13.75
C GLY A 109 2.59 1.82 13.58
N PHE A 110 2.74 2.97 12.93
CA PHE A 110 4.02 3.59 12.57
C PHE A 110 4.42 4.78 13.44
N ARG A 111 3.51 5.29 14.27
CA ARG A 111 3.81 6.37 15.20
C ARG A 111 4.99 6.00 16.10
N ASN A 112 5.83 7.00 16.37
CA ASN A 112 6.90 6.85 17.32
C ASN A 112 6.34 6.48 18.70
N ARG A 113 6.75 5.33 19.24
CA ARG A 113 6.41 4.89 20.60
C ARG A 113 7.68 5.01 21.41
N SER A 114 7.61 5.67 22.56
CA SER A 114 8.73 5.86 23.47
C SER A 114 9.39 4.57 23.97
N ASP A 115 8.75 3.41 23.74
CA ASP A 115 9.04 2.16 24.42
C ASP A 115 9.59 1.06 23.47
N GLN A 116 9.88 1.39 22.21
CA GLN A 116 10.12 0.37 21.17
C GLN A 116 11.53 0.45 20.56
N GLU A 117 12.29 -0.65 20.65
CA GLU A 117 13.59 -0.78 20.00
C GLU A 117 13.47 -0.73 18.47
N PRO A 118 14.43 -0.08 17.77
CA PRO A 118 14.41 0.02 16.32
C PRO A 118 14.50 -1.37 15.67
N SER A 119 13.67 -1.61 14.66
CA SER A 119 13.74 -2.85 13.88
C SER A 119 15.03 -2.91 13.07
N PRO A 120 15.68 -4.09 12.94
CA PRO A 120 16.91 -4.23 12.17
C PRO A 120 16.68 -3.88 10.69
N PRO A 121 17.68 -3.30 10.00
CA PRO A 121 17.56 -2.92 8.59
C PRO A 121 17.46 -4.13 7.67
N PHE A 122 16.70 -3.98 6.59
CA PHE A 122 16.52 -4.99 5.55
C PHE A 122 17.81 -5.25 4.77
N ARG A 123 18.24 -6.52 4.72
CA ARG A 123 19.27 -7.02 3.81
C ARG A 123 18.60 -7.66 2.60
N GLY A 124 18.16 -6.83 1.64
CA GLY A 124 17.82 -7.31 0.30
C GLY A 124 19.03 -7.18 -0.60
N GLU A 125 19.51 -8.29 -1.16
CA GLU A 125 20.47 -8.22 -2.26
C GLU A 125 19.82 -7.50 -3.44
N ARG A 126 20.40 -6.35 -3.84
CA ARG A 126 20.00 -5.67 -5.08
C ARG A 126 20.36 -6.60 -6.23
N VAL A 127 19.36 -7.22 -6.84
CA VAL A 127 19.53 -7.94 -8.10
C VAL A 127 19.91 -6.88 -9.14
N GLY A 128 21.15 -6.95 -9.62
CA GLY A 128 21.71 -6.08 -10.65
C GLY A 128 21.28 -6.45 -12.05
#